data_AF-A0A960ICZ4-F1
#
_entry.id   AF-A0A960ICZ4-F1
#
_cell.length_a   1.000
_cell.length_b   1.000
_cell.length_c   1.000
_cell.angle_alpha   90.00
_cell.angle_beta   90.00
_cell.angle_gamma   90.00
#
_symmetry.space_group_name_H-M   'P 1'
#
loop_
_entity.id
_entity.type
_entity.pdbx_description
1 polymer ?
#
loop_
_entity_poly.entity_id
_entity_poly.type
_entity_poly.pdbx_seq_one_letter_code
_entity_poly.pdbx_strand_id
1 'polypeptide(L)'
;MRSRAASHLVAACGLAVVAVLAGCNDDGRTLREPRPDQTSSVSTTAPPTTVLGDADTGIGIGDGDGGLDSDQGAATLPAESVVELPPEPGVFAATWADGAVIPDRHTCTAENVAPALSWSPAPTGTVEIAVTLVDQNAPEFVHWVMSGIDPFATSLAEGAVPEFAITGVNSNGTPGYTGPCPPAGEQHTYVLTLHFLDQVTELSDGSAGVDLQAFVNGATFASLSLVGTYSQG
;
A
#
# COMPACT_ATOMS: atom_id res chain seq x y z
N MET A 1 79.96 22.86 1.08
CA MET A 1 80.64 22.74 -0.23
C MET A 1 80.68 21.28 -0.68
N ARG A 2 79.70 20.83 -1.48
CA ARG A 2 79.71 19.72 -2.48
C ARG A 2 78.39 19.89 -3.27
N SER A 3 78.33 20.69 -4.34
CA SER A 3 78.66 20.41 -5.76
C SER A 3 77.61 19.60 -6.54
N ARG A 4 76.87 20.30 -7.42
CA ARG A 4 76.38 20.01 -8.81
C ARG A 4 75.55 18.71 -9.03
N ALA A 5 74.55 18.60 -9.93
CA ALA A 5 74.15 19.29 -11.15
C ALA A 5 72.65 18.98 -11.45
N ALA A 6 71.90 19.91 -12.06
CA ALA A 6 71.40 19.90 -13.45
C ALA A 6 70.23 18.93 -13.78
N SER A 7 69.11 19.49 -14.26
CA SER A 7 68.61 19.29 -15.63
C SER A 7 67.22 19.89 -15.83
N HIS A 8 67.09 20.67 -16.89
CA HIS A 8 65.84 21.21 -17.41
C HIS A 8 65.00 20.09 -18.04
N LEU A 9 63.68 20.11 -17.83
CA LEU A 9 62.73 19.63 -18.84
C LEU A 9 61.46 20.46 -18.78
N VAL A 10 61.17 21.15 -19.88
CA VAL A 10 59.91 21.83 -20.17
C VAL A 10 58.91 20.74 -20.61
N ALA A 11 57.76 20.65 -19.95
CA ALA A 11 56.63 19.88 -20.42
C ALA A 11 55.41 20.79 -20.49
N ALA A 12 55.10 21.26 -21.70
CA ALA A 12 53.82 21.86 -22.03
C ALA A 12 52.77 20.74 -22.01
N CYS A 13 51.80 20.83 -21.09
CA CYS A 13 50.63 19.98 -21.09
C CYS A 13 49.42 20.87 -21.39
N GLY A 14 48.91 20.78 -22.61
CA GLY A 14 47.64 21.38 -22.98
C GLY A 14 46.50 20.63 -22.31
N LEU A 15 45.56 21.38 -21.73
CA LEU A 15 44.23 20.84 -21.45
C LEU A 15 43.21 21.54 -22.34
N ALA A 16 42.54 20.71 -23.11
CA ALA A 16 41.46 21.05 -24.01
C ALA A 16 40.24 21.60 -23.24
N VAL A 17 39.61 22.62 -23.81
CA VAL A 17 38.29 23.09 -23.41
C VAL A 17 37.28 22.05 -23.90
N VAL A 18 36.69 21.29 -22.98
CA VAL A 18 35.52 20.45 -23.28
C VAL A 18 34.28 21.27 -22.94
N ALA A 19 33.53 21.62 -23.98
CA ALA A 19 32.22 22.25 -23.86
C ALA A 19 31.24 21.27 -23.20
N VAL A 20 30.63 21.69 -22.10
CA VAL A 20 29.52 20.96 -21.47
C VAL A 20 28.27 21.24 -22.29
N LEU A 21 27.88 20.27 -23.12
CA LEU A 21 26.54 20.21 -23.67
C LEU A 21 25.60 19.72 -22.56
N ALA A 22 24.83 20.65 -21.99
CA ALA A 22 23.67 20.31 -21.18
C ALA A 22 22.62 19.64 -22.09
N GLY A 23 22.70 18.31 -22.20
CA GLY A 23 21.60 17.51 -22.72
C GLY A 23 20.51 17.46 -21.68
N CYS A 24 19.35 18.03 -21.98
CA CYS A 24 18.13 17.77 -21.23
C CYS A 24 17.79 16.28 -21.35
N ASN A 25 18.05 15.51 -20.30
CA ASN A 25 17.56 14.15 -20.18
C ASN A 25 16.22 14.26 -19.43
N ASP A 26 15.13 14.32 -20.20
CA ASP A 26 13.76 14.24 -19.70
C ASP A 26 13.44 12.74 -19.58
N ASP A 27 13.62 12.18 -18.39
CA ASP A 27 13.57 10.74 -18.09
C ASP A 27 12.20 10.27 -17.60
N GLY A 28 11.15 11.08 -17.79
CA GLY A 28 9.75 10.69 -17.53
C GLY A 28 9.44 10.39 -16.06
N ARG A 29 10.30 10.80 -15.13
CA ARG A 29 10.12 10.63 -13.67
C ARG A 29 9.67 11.90 -12.96
N THR A 30 8.94 12.77 -13.63
CA THR A 30 8.29 13.90 -12.97
C THR A 30 7.06 13.41 -12.21
N LEU A 31 7.21 13.29 -10.89
CA LEU A 31 6.08 13.12 -9.97
C LEU A 31 5.10 14.27 -10.20
N ARG A 32 3.82 13.92 -10.40
CA ARG A 32 2.74 14.89 -10.56
C ARG A 32 2.65 15.78 -9.32
N GLU A 33 2.47 17.08 -9.51
CA GLU A 33 2.31 18.03 -8.41
C GLU A 33 1.11 17.65 -7.51
N PRO A 34 1.26 17.76 -6.17
CA PRO A 34 0.15 17.52 -5.25
C PRO A 34 -0.96 18.53 -5.51
N ARG A 35 -2.21 18.05 -5.60
CA ARG A 35 -3.37 18.93 -5.74
C ARG A 35 -3.62 19.68 -4.42
N PRO A 36 -4.02 20.96 -4.47
CA PRO A 36 -4.22 21.79 -3.28
C PRO A 36 -5.44 21.44 -2.40
N ASP A 37 -6.15 20.33 -2.64
CA ASP A 37 -7.39 20.00 -1.92
C ASP A 37 -7.22 19.08 -0.69
N GLN A 38 -6.01 18.62 -0.38
CA GLN A 38 -5.75 17.66 0.70
C GLN A 38 -5.61 18.29 2.10
N THR A 39 -6.36 19.34 2.41
CA THR A 39 -6.42 19.86 3.78
C THR A 39 -7.84 20.29 4.13
N SER A 40 -8.69 19.31 4.38
CA SER A 40 -9.97 19.54 5.07
C SER A 40 -10.04 18.65 6.30
N SER A 41 -9.61 19.19 7.44
CA SER A 41 -9.93 18.64 8.76
C SER A 41 -11.40 18.87 9.05
N VAL A 42 -12.22 17.82 9.02
CA VAL A 42 -13.65 17.90 9.35
C VAL A 42 -13.87 17.51 10.81
N SER A 43 -14.36 18.48 11.60
CA SER A 43 -14.84 18.26 12.97
C SER A 43 -16.21 17.57 12.93
N THR A 44 -16.32 16.44 13.65
CA THR A 44 -17.56 15.65 13.75
C THR A 44 -18.55 16.32 14.71
N THR A 45 -19.74 16.68 14.22
CA THR A 45 -20.92 16.93 15.07
C THR A 45 -21.83 15.71 14.99
N ALA A 46 -22.26 15.21 16.15
CA ALA A 46 -23.12 14.04 16.27
C ALA A 46 -24.49 14.24 15.59
N PRO A 47 -25.10 13.19 15.01
CA PRO A 47 -26.40 13.28 14.35
C PRO A 47 -27.56 13.39 15.36
N PRO A 48 -28.68 14.04 15.01
CA PRO A 48 -29.89 14.01 15.82
C PRO A 48 -30.67 12.70 15.61
N THR A 49 -31.19 12.15 16.71
CA THR A 49 -32.11 11.00 16.72
C THR A 49 -33.47 11.40 16.14
N THR A 50 -33.90 10.78 15.04
CA THR A 50 -35.25 10.94 14.50
C THR A 50 -36.19 9.87 15.06
N VAL A 51 -37.31 10.32 15.63
CA VAL A 51 -38.40 9.49 16.16
C VAL A 51 -39.42 9.24 15.03
N LEU A 52 -39.85 7.98 14.90
CA LEU A 52 -40.91 7.52 14.00
C LEU A 52 -42.28 8.11 14.39
N GLY A 53 -43.04 8.58 13.40
CA GLY A 53 -44.40 9.11 13.56
C GLY A 53 -45.33 8.63 12.43
N ASP A 54 -46.56 8.35 12.83
CA ASP A 54 -47.58 7.48 12.24
C ASP A 54 -48.12 7.80 10.83
N ALA A 55 -48.67 6.75 10.23
CA ALA A 55 -49.44 6.74 8.99
C ALA A 55 -50.82 7.42 9.17
N ASP A 56 -51.23 8.19 8.17
CA ASP A 56 -52.64 8.54 7.95
C ASP A 56 -53.01 8.42 6.47
N THR A 57 -54.19 7.85 6.28
CA THR A 57 -54.89 7.44 5.07
C THR A 57 -55.48 8.60 4.28
N GLY A 58 -55.43 8.53 2.95
CA GLY A 58 -56.17 9.44 2.07
C GLY A 58 -56.40 8.84 0.68
N ILE A 59 -57.55 8.20 0.49
CA ILE A 59 -58.08 7.72 -0.80
C ILE A 59 -58.76 8.90 -1.51
N GLY A 60 -58.31 9.23 -2.72
CA GLY A 60 -58.95 10.21 -3.60
C GLY A 60 -59.16 9.63 -5.00
N ILE A 61 -60.42 9.41 -5.35
CA ILE A 61 -60.90 8.95 -6.67
C ILE A 61 -61.20 10.20 -7.49
N GLY A 62 -60.64 10.31 -8.69
CA GLY A 62 -60.88 11.43 -9.60
C GLY A 62 -60.87 10.96 -11.05
N ASP A 63 -62.06 10.76 -11.62
CA ASP A 63 -62.30 10.56 -13.04
C ASP A 63 -62.09 11.88 -13.81
N GLY A 64 -61.32 11.83 -14.88
CA GLY A 64 -61.05 12.98 -15.76
C GLY A 64 -60.56 12.53 -17.13
N ASP A 65 -61.49 12.49 -18.08
CA ASP A 65 -61.30 12.17 -19.50
C ASP A 65 -60.84 13.43 -20.26
N GLY A 66 -59.89 13.30 -21.19
CA GLY A 66 -59.50 14.40 -22.10
C GLY A 66 -58.12 14.36 -22.75
N GLY A 67 -58.09 14.00 -24.04
CA GLY A 67 -57.51 14.87 -25.07
C GLY A 67 -56.00 14.86 -25.38
N LEU A 68 -55.63 14.05 -26.38
CA LEU A 68 -54.73 14.28 -27.52
C LEU A 68 -53.75 15.49 -27.55
N ASP A 69 -52.47 15.18 -27.77
CA ASP A 69 -51.56 15.67 -28.86
C ASP A 69 -50.12 15.97 -28.40
N SER A 70 -49.20 15.83 -29.37
CA SER A 70 -47.83 16.37 -29.43
C SER A 70 -46.68 15.52 -28.85
N ASP A 71 -46.08 14.75 -29.77
CA ASP A 71 -44.65 14.71 -30.07
C ASP A 71 -43.72 15.38 -29.04
N GLN A 72 -42.97 14.57 -28.29
CA GLN A 72 -41.74 15.01 -27.60
C GLN A 72 -40.77 13.84 -27.53
N GLY A 73 -39.58 14.07 -28.09
CA GLY A 73 -38.56 13.09 -28.34
C GLY A 73 -38.13 12.30 -27.12
N ALA A 74 -37.55 11.12 -27.41
CA ALA A 74 -36.82 10.32 -26.46
C ALA A 74 -35.71 11.18 -25.83
N ALA A 75 -36.03 11.79 -24.69
CA ALA A 75 -35.06 12.29 -23.76
C ALA A 75 -34.32 11.05 -23.24
N THR A 76 -33.14 10.78 -23.81
CA THR A 76 -32.11 10.00 -23.14
C THR A 76 -31.94 10.63 -21.76
N LEU A 77 -32.46 9.97 -20.74
CA LEU A 77 -32.21 10.36 -19.35
C LEU A 77 -30.67 10.39 -19.20
N PRO A 78 -30.08 11.49 -18.72
CA PRO A 78 -28.67 11.47 -18.40
C PRO A 78 -28.45 10.35 -17.39
N ALA A 79 -27.44 9.52 -17.63
CA ALA A 79 -27.03 8.48 -16.71
C ALA A 79 -27.00 9.07 -15.29
N GLU A 80 -27.82 8.50 -14.41
CA GLU A 80 -27.92 8.95 -13.04
C GLU A 80 -26.51 9.01 -12.46
N SER A 81 -26.18 10.16 -11.90
CA SER A 81 -24.90 10.41 -11.26
C SER A 81 -24.79 9.41 -10.12
N VAL A 82 -24.00 8.35 -10.32
CA VAL A 82 -23.65 7.45 -9.22
C VAL A 82 -22.78 8.29 -8.30
N VAL A 83 -23.40 8.83 -7.25
CA VAL A 83 -22.67 9.40 -6.13
C VAL A 83 -21.98 8.21 -5.49
N GLU A 84 -20.72 7.99 -5.86
CA GLU A 84 -19.87 6.97 -5.25
C GLU A 84 -19.76 7.32 -3.77
N LEU A 85 -20.42 6.52 -2.94
CA LEU A 85 -20.28 6.63 -1.49
C LEU A 85 -18.79 6.47 -1.17
N PRO A 86 -18.23 7.31 -0.27
CA PRO A 86 -16.85 7.14 0.16
C PRO A 86 -16.68 5.70 0.66
N PRO A 87 -15.60 5.00 0.29
CA PRO A 87 -15.39 3.63 0.71
C PRO A 87 -15.40 3.57 2.25
N GLU A 88 -16.23 2.69 2.81
CA GLU A 88 -16.20 2.36 4.24
C GLU A 88 -14.76 2.02 4.65
N PRO A 89 -14.29 2.41 5.85
CA PRO A 89 -12.94 2.10 6.29
C PRO A 89 -12.75 0.57 6.27
N GLY A 90 -11.77 0.12 5.50
CA GLY A 90 -11.47 -1.30 5.39
C GLY A 90 -11.10 -1.90 6.75
N VAL A 91 -11.45 -3.17 6.95
CA VAL A 91 -11.09 -3.93 8.15
C VAL A 91 -9.88 -4.78 7.83
N PHE A 92 -8.88 -4.78 8.72
CA PHE A 92 -7.73 -5.68 8.65
C PHE A 92 -7.43 -6.25 10.03
N ALA A 93 -7.26 -7.57 10.09
CA ALA A 93 -6.97 -8.29 11.32
C ALA A 93 -5.90 -9.36 11.11
N ALA A 94 -5.11 -9.56 12.14
CA ALA A 94 -4.15 -10.65 12.27
C ALA A 94 -4.42 -11.43 13.56
N THR A 95 -3.49 -12.30 13.95
CA THR A 95 -3.54 -13.08 15.20
C THR A 95 -3.32 -12.22 16.46
N TRP A 96 -3.08 -10.92 16.31
CA TRP A 96 -3.00 -9.93 17.39
C TRP A 96 -3.89 -8.71 17.10
N ALA A 97 -4.22 -7.95 18.15
CA ALA A 97 -4.91 -6.67 18.02
C ALA A 97 -3.92 -5.53 17.77
N ASP A 98 -4.39 -4.39 17.26
CA ASP A 98 -3.52 -3.25 16.95
C ASP A 98 -2.77 -2.75 18.20
N GLY A 99 -1.44 -2.63 18.06
CA GLY A 99 -0.52 -2.27 19.14
C GLY A 99 -0.26 -3.38 20.18
N ALA A 100 -0.88 -4.55 20.05
CA ALA A 100 -0.71 -5.65 20.99
C ALA A 100 0.62 -6.38 20.80
N VAL A 101 0.94 -7.28 21.74
CA VAL A 101 2.11 -8.15 21.66
C VAL A 101 1.89 -9.21 20.59
N ILE A 102 2.88 -9.40 19.72
CA ILE A 102 2.89 -10.47 18.71
C ILE A 102 3.04 -11.82 19.44
N PRO A 103 2.13 -12.78 19.22
CA PRO A 103 2.23 -14.11 19.84
C PRO A 103 3.55 -14.82 19.48
N ASP A 104 4.19 -15.47 20.46
CA ASP A 104 5.52 -16.11 20.31
C ASP A 104 5.64 -17.04 19.10
N ARG A 105 4.55 -17.72 18.73
CA ARG A 105 4.50 -18.60 17.55
C ARG A 105 4.89 -17.92 16.24
N HIS A 106 4.70 -16.60 16.15
CA HIS A 106 5.05 -15.79 15.00
C HIS A 106 6.46 -15.20 15.12
N THR A 107 7.24 -15.54 16.14
CA THR A 107 8.56 -14.95 16.39
C THR A 107 9.66 -16.00 16.34
N CYS A 108 10.91 -15.57 16.42
CA CYS A 108 12.06 -16.47 16.36
C CYS A 108 12.21 -17.40 17.58
N THR A 109 11.41 -17.20 18.64
CA THR A 109 11.50 -18.00 19.87
C THR A 109 10.60 -19.23 19.86
N ALA A 110 9.71 -19.37 18.88
CA ALA A 110 8.85 -20.55 18.71
C ALA A 110 8.76 -20.98 17.22
N GLU A 111 7.56 -21.18 16.66
CA GLU A 111 7.37 -21.79 15.33
C GLU A 111 7.84 -20.91 14.16
N ASN A 112 8.01 -19.61 14.37
CA ASN A 112 8.42 -18.64 13.36
C ASN A 112 7.53 -18.70 12.10
N VAL A 113 6.21 -18.86 12.28
CA VAL A 113 5.24 -19.00 11.20
C VAL A 113 4.53 -17.68 10.91
N ALA A 114 4.28 -17.38 9.63
CA ALA A 114 3.52 -16.18 9.25
C ALA A 114 2.10 -16.20 9.83
N PRO A 115 1.57 -15.08 10.35
CA PRO A 115 0.24 -15.05 10.96
C PRO A 115 -0.89 -15.32 9.97
N ALA A 116 -2.00 -15.85 10.49
CA ALA A 116 -3.27 -15.83 9.78
C ALA A 116 -3.78 -14.38 9.68
N LEU A 117 -4.29 -14.02 8.51
CA LEU A 117 -4.77 -12.68 8.17
C LEU A 117 -6.20 -12.73 7.65
N SER A 118 -6.97 -11.68 7.91
CA SER A 118 -8.28 -11.47 7.31
C SER A 118 -8.55 -9.99 7.08
N TRP A 119 -9.24 -9.67 5.99
CA TRP A 119 -9.54 -8.29 5.63
C TRP A 119 -10.90 -8.15 4.93
N SER A 120 -11.44 -6.93 4.93
CA SER A 120 -12.61 -6.58 4.12
C SER A 120 -12.31 -6.67 2.62
N PRO A 121 -13.30 -6.82 1.74
CA PRO A 121 -13.08 -6.81 0.29
C PRO A 121 -12.19 -5.66 -0.18
N ALA A 122 -11.32 -5.95 -1.14
CA ALA A 122 -10.38 -4.97 -1.68
C ALA A 122 -11.12 -3.82 -2.40
N PRO A 123 -10.58 -2.58 -2.38
CA PRO A 123 -11.14 -1.47 -3.12
C PRO A 123 -11.24 -1.74 -4.63
N THR A 124 -12.22 -1.12 -5.29
CA THR A 124 -12.32 -1.13 -6.75
C THR A 124 -11.01 -0.68 -7.39
N GLY A 125 -10.56 -1.39 -8.43
CA GLY A 125 -9.28 -1.12 -9.10
C GLY A 125 -8.11 -1.96 -8.58
N THR A 126 -8.31 -2.75 -7.51
CA THR A 126 -7.30 -3.72 -7.07
C THR A 126 -7.12 -4.80 -8.13
N VAL A 127 -5.90 -4.91 -8.64
CA VAL A 127 -5.47 -5.97 -9.56
C VAL A 127 -4.76 -7.09 -8.78
N GLU A 128 -4.09 -6.75 -7.69
CA GLU A 128 -3.32 -7.67 -6.88
C GLU A 128 -3.24 -7.19 -5.43
N ILE A 129 -3.20 -8.12 -4.48
CA ILE A 129 -2.96 -7.85 -3.07
C ILE A 129 -1.51 -8.24 -2.72
N ALA A 130 -0.88 -7.45 -1.86
CA ALA A 130 0.43 -7.75 -1.29
C ALA A 130 0.44 -7.55 0.23
N VAL A 131 1.44 -8.13 0.89
CA VAL A 131 1.64 -8.02 2.33
C VAL A 131 3.10 -7.73 2.64
N THR A 132 3.33 -6.85 3.61
CA THR A 132 4.66 -6.57 4.15
C THR A 132 4.65 -6.58 5.68
N LEU A 133 5.73 -7.05 6.30
CA LEU A 133 6.01 -6.83 7.72
C LEU A 133 7.31 -6.03 7.84
N VAL A 134 7.24 -4.86 8.47
CA VAL A 134 8.38 -3.93 8.60
C VAL A 134 8.65 -3.65 10.07
N ASP A 135 9.89 -3.85 10.50
CA ASP A 135 10.36 -3.42 11.81
C ASP A 135 10.68 -1.91 11.78
N GLN A 136 9.98 -1.10 12.57
CA GLN A 136 10.23 0.33 12.66
C GLN A 136 11.57 0.66 13.33
N ASN A 137 12.11 -0.28 14.11
CA ASN A 137 13.41 -0.16 14.75
C ASN A 137 14.56 -0.62 13.84
N ALA A 138 14.27 -1.41 12.81
CA ALA A 138 15.24 -1.87 11.80
C ALA A 138 14.61 -1.90 10.38
N PRO A 139 14.31 -0.73 9.76
CA PRO A 139 13.54 -0.66 8.51
C PRO A 139 14.21 -1.33 7.31
N GLU A 140 15.53 -1.51 7.33
CA GLU A 140 16.30 -2.24 6.32
C GLU A 140 16.18 -3.76 6.43
N PHE A 141 15.64 -4.27 7.55
CA PHE A 141 15.45 -5.70 7.76
C PHE A 141 14.10 -6.14 7.18
N VAL A 142 14.16 -6.92 6.10
CA VAL A 142 12.97 -7.48 5.45
C VAL A 142 12.51 -8.70 6.26
N HIS A 143 11.43 -8.53 7.02
CA HIS A 143 10.79 -9.63 7.73
C HIS A 143 9.89 -10.46 6.80
N TRP A 144 9.07 -9.79 6.02
CA TRP A 144 8.16 -10.46 5.09
C TRP A 144 7.74 -9.50 4.00
N VAL A 145 7.80 -9.98 2.76
CA VAL A 145 7.15 -9.35 1.62
C VAL A 145 6.65 -10.45 0.69
N MET A 146 5.38 -10.35 0.32
CA MET A 146 4.74 -11.26 -0.62
C MET A 146 3.71 -10.48 -1.43
N SER A 147 3.69 -10.73 -2.73
CA SER A 147 2.69 -10.18 -3.65
C SER A 147 2.08 -11.32 -4.46
N GLY A 148 1.23 -11.01 -5.43
CA GLY A 148 0.53 -11.99 -6.26
C GLY A 148 -0.69 -12.60 -5.58
N ILE A 149 -1.18 -12.00 -4.48
CA ILE A 149 -2.38 -12.49 -3.80
C ILE A 149 -3.61 -12.07 -4.62
N ASP A 150 -4.52 -13.01 -4.85
CA ASP A 150 -5.75 -12.79 -5.62
C ASP A 150 -6.54 -11.57 -5.09
N PRO A 151 -6.99 -10.65 -5.97
CA PRO A 151 -7.65 -9.41 -5.57
C PRO A 151 -9.01 -9.61 -4.89
N PHE A 152 -9.61 -10.80 -5.02
CA PHE A 152 -10.87 -11.19 -4.37
C PHE A 152 -10.65 -11.99 -3.09
N ALA A 153 -9.41 -12.35 -2.75
CA ALA A 153 -9.10 -12.96 -1.46
C ALA A 153 -9.45 -12.00 -0.33
N THR A 154 -10.00 -12.54 0.75
CA THR A 154 -10.34 -11.80 1.99
C THR A 154 -9.63 -12.37 3.22
N SER A 155 -8.75 -13.35 3.01
CA SER A 155 -8.01 -14.00 4.09
C SER A 155 -6.78 -14.72 3.57
N LEU A 156 -5.81 -14.87 4.45
CA LEU A 156 -4.66 -15.74 4.26
C LEU A 156 -4.56 -16.66 5.48
N ALA A 157 -4.56 -17.97 5.24
CA ALA A 157 -4.33 -18.92 6.32
C ALA A 157 -2.90 -18.79 6.86
N GLU A 158 -2.71 -19.19 8.11
CA GLU A 158 -1.38 -19.18 8.73
C GLU A 158 -0.34 -19.93 7.89
N GLY A 159 0.81 -19.29 7.70
CA GLY A 159 1.93 -19.85 6.94
C GLY A 159 1.61 -20.13 5.46
N ALA A 160 0.44 -19.72 4.96
CA ALA A 160 0.04 -20.01 3.60
C ALA A 160 0.78 -19.10 2.62
N VAL A 161 1.16 -19.70 1.49
CA VAL A 161 1.63 -19.00 0.30
C VAL A 161 0.63 -19.36 -0.81
N PRO A 162 -0.20 -18.42 -1.27
CA PRO A 162 -1.18 -18.68 -2.32
C PRO A 162 -0.52 -19.16 -3.61
N GLU A 163 -1.28 -19.86 -4.44
CA GLU A 163 -0.81 -20.21 -5.79
C GLU A 163 -0.49 -18.93 -6.57
N PHE A 164 0.65 -18.93 -7.28
CA PHE A 164 1.17 -17.78 -8.03
C PHE A 164 1.65 -16.57 -7.21
N ALA A 165 1.65 -16.65 -5.88
CA ALA A 165 2.24 -15.61 -5.05
C ALA A 165 3.75 -15.48 -5.32
N ILE A 166 4.22 -14.25 -5.38
CA ILE A 166 5.63 -13.91 -5.52
C ILE A 166 6.16 -13.60 -4.12
N THR A 167 7.13 -14.39 -3.67
CA THR A 167 7.69 -14.28 -2.34
C THR A 167 9.10 -13.71 -2.40
N GLY A 168 9.35 -12.64 -1.66
CA GLY A 168 10.69 -12.06 -1.57
C GLY A 168 11.61 -12.85 -0.64
N VAL A 169 12.91 -12.81 -0.93
CA VAL A 169 13.96 -13.31 -0.02
C VAL A 169 14.11 -12.33 1.14
N ASN A 170 13.84 -12.81 2.36
CA ASN A 170 13.99 -12.04 3.59
C ASN A 170 15.47 -11.80 3.97
N SER A 171 15.71 -10.97 4.98
CA SER A 171 17.07 -10.63 5.42
C SER A 171 17.84 -11.81 6.03
N ASN A 172 17.19 -12.93 6.34
CA ASN A 172 17.84 -14.19 6.71
C ASN A 172 18.27 -15.04 5.50
N GLY A 173 18.06 -14.54 4.27
CA GLY A 173 18.45 -15.23 3.03
C GLY A 173 17.51 -16.36 2.63
N THR A 174 16.30 -16.39 3.19
CA THR A 174 15.28 -17.40 2.88
C THR A 174 14.07 -16.77 2.20
N PRO A 175 13.39 -17.43 1.25
CA PRO A 175 12.13 -16.94 0.73
C PRO A 175 11.07 -16.90 1.84
N GLY A 176 10.34 -15.80 1.94
CA GLY A 176 9.13 -15.70 2.75
C GLY A 176 9.35 -15.11 4.14
N TYR A 177 8.52 -15.54 5.07
CA TYR A 177 8.42 -14.94 6.40
C TYR A 177 9.63 -15.27 7.27
N THR A 178 10.15 -14.25 7.95
CA THR A 178 10.96 -14.41 9.15
C THR A 178 10.42 -13.49 10.25
N GLY A 179 10.10 -14.07 11.39
CA GLY A 179 9.43 -13.40 12.48
C GLY A 179 10.31 -12.41 13.26
N PRO A 180 9.68 -11.61 14.14
CA PRO A 180 10.36 -10.76 15.09
C PRO A 180 11.46 -11.49 15.86
N CYS A 181 12.64 -10.85 15.95
CA CYS A 181 13.77 -11.35 16.73
C CYS A 181 14.63 -10.18 17.26
N PRO A 182 14.04 -9.24 18.02
CA PRO A 182 14.75 -8.08 18.53
C PRO A 182 15.87 -8.53 19.50
N PRO A 183 16.97 -7.80 19.67
CA PRO A 183 17.98 -8.11 20.67
C PRO A 183 17.39 -8.25 22.08
N ALA A 184 18.03 -9.06 22.93
CA ALA A 184 17.55 -9.27 24.31
C ALA A 184 17.52 -7.95 25.10
N GLY A 185 16.40 -7.67 25.76
CA GLY A 185 16.19 -6.43 26.50
C GLY A 185 15.67 -5.25 25.65
N GLU A 186 15.46 -5.45 24.35
CA GLU A 186 14.87 -4.45 23.45
C GLU A 186 13.43 -4.84 23.08
N GLN A 187 12.58 -3.82 22.95
CA GLN A 187 11.23 -3.95 22.39
C GLN A 187 11.19 -3.26 21.03
N HIS A 188 10.82 -4.02 20.00
CA HIS A 188 10.65 -3.51 18.65
C HIS A 188 9.17 -3.38 18.30
N THR A 189 8.89 -2.47 17.37
CA THR A 189 7.55 -2.22 16.82
C THR A 189 7.51 -2.65 15.37
N TYR A 190 6.59 -3.53 15.04
CA TYR A 190 6.41 -4.09 13.71
C TYR A 190 5.11 -3.58 13.09
N VAL A 191 5.18 -3.11 11.86
CA VAL A 191 4.02 -2.69 11.07
C VAL A 191 3.76 -3.77 10.02
N LEU A 192 2.64 -4.46 10.19
CA LEU A 192 2.09 -5.36 9.20
C LEU A 192 1.16 -4.57 8.30
N THR A 193 1.41 -4.58 7.00
CA THR A 193 0.61 -3.83 6.01
C THR A 193 0.07 -4.76 4.95
N LEU A 194 -1.22 -4.66 4.68
CA LEU A 194 -1.89 -5.18 3.51
C LEU A 194 -1.97 -4.07 2.46
N HIS A 195 -1.48 -4.35 1.26
CA HIS A 195 -1.41 -3.42 0.15
C HIS A 195 -2.37 -3.83 -0.94
N PHE A 196 -3.05 -2.85 -1.53
CA PHE A 196 -3.88 -3.00 -2.71
C PHE A 196 -3.17 -2.32 -3.88
N LEU A 197 -2.82 -3.10 -4.90
CA LEU A 197 -2.03 -2.66 -6.05
C LEU A 197 -2.93 -2.53 -7.27
N ASP A 198 -2.67 -1.53 -8.10
CA ASP A 198 -3.38 -1.28 -9.37
C ASP A 198 -2.65 -1.89 -10.59
N GLN A 199 -1.54 -2.56 -10.34
CA GLN A 199 -0.71 -3.25 -11.33
C GLN A 199 -0.20 -4.59 -10.81
N VAL A 200 0.03 -5.52 -11.72
CA VAL A 200 0.59 -6.85 -11.42
C VAL A 200 2.08 -6.73 -11.09
N THR A 201 2.55 -7.52 -10.14
CA THR A 201 3.98 -7.63 -9.86
C THR A 201 4.75 -8.24 -11.04
N GLU A 202 5.74 -7.51 -11.55
CA GLU A 202 6.57 -7.96 -12.69
C GLU A 202 7.86 -8.69 -12.27
N LEU A 203 8.09 -8.84 -10.97
CA LEU A 203 9.23 -9.54 -10.38
C LEU A 203 9.02 -11.05 -10.37
N SER A 204 10.11 -11.80 -10.39
CA SER A 204 10.07 -13.26 -10.27
C SER A 204 9.96 -13.70 -8.81
N ASP A 205 9.34 -14.85 -8.55
CA ASP A 205 9.40 -15.49 -7.24
C ASP A 205 10.85 -15.72 -6.79
N GLY A 206 11.13 -15.49 -5.51
CA GLY A 206 12.49 -15.52 -4.96
C GLY A 206 13.36 -14.31 -5.31
N SER A 207 12.78 -13.22 -5.83
CA SER A 207 13.49 -11.93 -5.97
C SER A 207 13.99 -11.40 -4.61
N ALA A 208 14.97 -10.50 -4.62
CA ALA A 208 15.44 -9.87 -3.38
C ALA A 208 14.26 -9.16 -2.69
N GLY A 209 14.06 -9.42 -1.40
CA GLY A 209 12.92 -8.86 -0.67
C GLY A 209 12.90 -7.34 -0.67
N VAL A 210 14.07 -6.69 -0.66
CA VAL A 210 14.19 -5.24 -0.76
C VAL A 210 13.64 -4.69 -2.09
N ASP A 211 13.87 -5.39 -3.21
CA ASP A 211 13.39 -4.98 -4.52
C ASP A 211 11.87 -5.18 -4.62
N LEU A 212 11.37 -6.32 -4.11
CA LEU A 212 9.94 -6.59 -4.06
C LEU A 212 9.19 -5.61 -3.16
N GLN A 213 9.75 -5.29 -2.00
CA GLN A 213 9.16 -4.31 -1.09
C GLN A 213 9.14 -2.91 -1.70
N ALA A 214 10.20 -2.51 -2.40
CA ALA A 214 10.23 -1.25 -3.12
C ALA A 214 9.17 -1.18 -4.24
N PHE A 215 9.00 -2.27 -4.99
CA PHE A 215 7.95 -2.38 -6.00
C PHE A 215 6.56 -2.26 -5.37
N VAL A 216 6.28 -3.08 -4.35
CA VAL A 216 4.98 -3.08 -3.64
C VAL A 216 4.66 -1.67 -3.15
N ASN A 217 5.57 -1.03 -2.42
CA ASN A 217 5.36 0.32 -1.90
C ASN A 217 5.09 1.37 -2.99
N GLY A 218 5.69 1.23 -4.17
CA GLY A 218 5.47 2.13 -5.30
C GLY A 218 4.16 1.88 -6.06
N ALA A 219 3.69 0.64 -6.07
CA ALA A 219 2.47 0.20 -6.75
C ALA A 219 1.20 0.29 -5.87
N THR A 220 1.36 0.49 -4.56
CA THR A 220 0.25 0.61 -3.62
C THR A 220 -0.53 1.91 -3.85
N PHE A 221 -1.83 1.79 -4.15
CA PHE A 221 -2.75 2.94 -4.19
C PHE A 221 -3.64 3.04 -2.94
N ALA A 222 -3.82 1.92 -2.22
CA ALA A 222 -4.53 1.87 -0.94
C ALA A 222 -3.90 0.80 -0.04
N SER A 223 -3.98 0.97 1.27
CA SER A 223 -3.46 -0.02 2.23
C SER A 223 -4.23 -0.02 3.54
N LEU A 224 -4.09 -1.12 4.28
CA LEU A 224 -4.52 -1.27 5.67
C LEU A 224 -3.33 -1.77 6.49
N SER A 225 -3.16 -1.30 7.72
CA SER A 225 -2.05 -1.71 8.56
C SER A 225 -2.47 -2.03 9.98
N LEU A 226 -1.63 -2.85 10.62
CA LEU A 226 -1.77 -3.30 12.00
C LEU A 226 -0.40 -3.26 12.65
N VAL A 227 -0.30 -2.70 13.85
CA VAL A 227 0.92 -2.65 14.63
C VAL A 227 0.98 -3.84 15.59
N GLY A 228 2.16 -4.44 15.71
CA GLY A 228 2.47 -5.42 16.75
C GLY A 228 3.78 -5.07 17.45
N THR A 229 3.91 -5.42 18.72
CA THR A 229 5.16 -5.24 19.48
C THR A 229 5.74 -6.58 19.88
N TYR A 230 7.07 -6.66 19.98
CA TYR A 230 7.73 -7.83 20.53
C TYR A 230 9.02 -7.47 21.26
N SER A 231 9.30 -8.20 22.33
CA SER A 231 10.56 -8.17 23.08
C SER A 231 10.88 -9.60 23.51
N GLN A 232 12.15 -10.00 23.43
CA GLN A 232 12.56 -11.26 24.05
C GLN A 232 12.44 -11.15 25.57
N GLY A 233 11.95 -12.21 26.22
CA GLY A 233 11.80 -12.31 27.67
C GLY A 233 13.11 -12.46 28.44
#